data_AF-A0A352QNN2-F1
#
_entry.id   AF-A0A352QNN2-F1
#
_cell.length_a   1.000
_cell.length_b   1.000
_cell.length_c   1.000
_cell.angle_alpha   90.00
_cell.angle_beta   90.00
_cell.angle_gamma   90.00
#
_symmetry.space_group_name_H-M   'P 1'
#
loop_
_entity.id
_entity.type
_entity.pdbx_description
1 polymer ?
#
loop_
_entity_poly.entity_id
_entity_poly.type
_entity_poly.pdbx_seq_one_letter_code
_entity_poly.pdbx_strand_id
1 'polypeptide(L)'
;MPAPLPPPPPAYAEANTENYAQFEDNRVVRTAEQPVSTFSIDVDTGSYSNVRRMLSRGQLPPKDAVRVEEMINYFDYGYPGPANRDQPFRVTTALAPAPWDGKRVLMQVGIQGYDVERAEIPPANLVFLVDTSGSMATPDKLPLLKESFRQLVPRLRAQDRVTLVVYAGSAGLVLPPTPGDRHGEILDALGRLEAGGSTNGGEGIDLAYAMAKQAYIENGVNRIVLATDGDFNVGIFDQRALETKVEDGRKAGIALTTLGFGEGNYNEALAEKLADVGDGNHAYIDTLMEGRKVLVEEMSSTLLTIASDVKIQVEFNP
;
A
#
# COMPACT_ATOMS: atom_id res chain seq x y z
N MET A 1 -3.03 5.83 60.47
CA MET A 1 -2.61 6.00 59.07
C MET A 1 -3.46 5.06 58.24
N PRO A 2 -4.29 5.52 57.29
CA PRO A 2 -4.96 4.62 56.37
C PRO A 2 -3.92 3.92 55.49
N ALA A 3 -4.17 2.65 55.17
CA ALA A 3 -3.26 1.82 54.38
C ALA A 3 -3.07 2.39 52.96
N PRO A 4 -1.91 2.19 52.32
CA PRO A 4 -1.69 2.62 50.94
C PRO A 4 -2.67 1.90 50.03
N LEU A 5 -3.25 2.63 49.07
CA LEU A 5 -4.09 2.02 48.03
C LEU A 5 -3.24 1.03 47.22
N PRO A 6 -3.81 -0.13 46.85
CA PRO A 6 -3.12 -1.07 45.99
C PRO A 6 -2.79 -0.40 44.65
N PRO A 7 -1.65 -0.76 44.03
CA PRO A 7 -1.32 -0.26 42.69
C PRO A 7 -2.44 -0.62 41.72
N PRO A 8 -2.74 0.24 40.74
CA PRO A 8 -3.71 -0.08 39.71
C PRO A 8 -3.29 -1.39 39.02
N PRO A 9 -4.25 -2.24 38.63
CA PRO A 9 -3.94 -3.45 37.88
C PRO A 9 -3.12 -3.07 36.63
N PRO A 10 -2.18 -3.91 36.20
CA PRO A 10 -1.44 -3.66 34.97
C PRO A 10 -2.46 -3.43 33.86
N ALA A 11 -2.30 -2.34 33.10
CA ALA A 11 -3.08 -2.13 31.89
C ALA A 11 -2.90 -3.41 31.06
N TYR A 12 -4.00 -4.12 30.81
CA TYR A 12 -3.96 -5.24 29.88
C TYR A 12 -3.43 -4.68 28.57
N ALA A 13 -2.22 -5.07 28.17
CA ALA A 13 -1.77 -4.81 26.81
C ALA A 13 -2.85 -5.39 25.91
N GLU A 14 -3.43 -4.56 25.03
CA GLU A 14 -4.40 -5.05 24.06
C GLU A 14 -3.78 -6.25 23.34
N ALA A 15 -4.56 -7.33 23.21
CA ALA A 15 -4.07 -8.53 22.55
C ALA A 15 -3.69 -8.16 21.11
N ASN A 16 -2.48 -8.54 20.68
CA ASN A 16 -2.08 -8.38 19.30
C ASN A 16 -2.97 -9.29 18.43
N THR A 17 -3.77 -8.67 17.56
CA THR A 17 -4.64 -9.28 16.56
C THR A 17 -4.18 -8.97 15.14
N GLU A 18 -2.90 -8.62 14.96
CA GLU A 18 -2.33 -8.45 13.62
C GLU A 18 -2.46 -9.75 12.81
N ASN A 19 -2.79 -9.61 11.53
CA ASN A 19 -3.13 -10.72 10.66
C ASN A 19 -2.33 -10.67 9.36
N TYR A 20 -1.63 -11.76 9.07
CA TYR A 20 -0.73 -11.94 7.94
C TYR A 20 -1.18 -13.13 7.11
N ALA A 21 -1.13 -13.02 5.78
CA ALA A 21 -1.54 -14.13 4.93
C ALA A 21 -0.48 -15.24 5.02
N GLN A 22 -0.93 -16.46 5.27
CA GLN A 22 -0.03 -17.61 5.32
C GLN A 22 0.43 -17.97 3.90
N PHE A 23 1.72 -18.25 3.75
CA PHE A 23 2.29 -18.72 2.49
C PHE A 23 3.28 -19.87 2.73
N GLU A 24 3.43 -20.70 1.68
CA GLU A 24 4.46 -21.74 1.65
C GLU A 24 5.67 -21.24 0.86
N ASP A 25 6.86 -21.52 1.39
CA ASP A 25 8.11 -21.23 0.69
C ASP A 25 8.22 -22.08 -0.58
N ASN A 26 8.74 -21.47 -1.64
CA ASN A 26 9.00 -22.18 -2.89
C ASN A 26 9.97 -23.35 -2.66
N ARG A 27 9.53 -24.55 -3.04
CA ARG A 27 10.31 -25.77 -2.89
C ARG A 27 11.43 -25.84 -3.93
N VAL A 28 12.46 -26.64 -3.65
CA VAL A 28 13.47 -26.96 -4.66
C VAL A 28 12.85 -27.87 -5.72
N VAL A 29 12.88 -27.42 -6.97
CA VAL A 29 12.33 -28.14 -8.12
C VAL A 29 13.47 -28.58 -9.06
N ARG A 30 13.35 -29.78 -9.60
CA ARG A 30 14.30 -30.30 -10.60
C ARG A 30 13.95 -29.75 -11.97
N THR A 31 14.83 -28.93 -12.54
CA THR A 31 14.61 -28.27 -13.83
C THR A 31 14.50 -29.23 -15.01
N ALA A 32 15.11 -30.41 -14.93
CA ALA A 32 14.94 -31.46 -15.95
C ALA A 32 13.48 -32.01 -16.05
N GLU A 33 12.67 -31.80 -15.01
CA GLU A 33 11.26 -32.21 -14.96
C GLU A 33 10.32 -31.01 -15.14
N GLN A 34 10.67 -29.87 -14.54
CA GLN A 34 9.92 -28.61 -14.65
C GLN A 34 10.89 -27.47 -14.99
N PRO A 35 11.17 -27.21 -16.28
CA PRO A 35 12.17 -26.25 -16.70
C PRO A 35 11.70 -24.80 -16.66
N VAL A 36 10.42 -24.53 -16.38
CA VAL A 36 9.85 -23.17 -16.43
C VAL A 36 9.44 -22.74 -15.02
N SER A 37 9.93 -21.57 -14.61
CA SER A 37 9.47 -20.85 -13.42
C SER A 37 8.71 -19.61 -13.87
N THR A 38 7.45 -19.48 -13.45
CA THR A 38 6.60 -18.31 -13.73
C THR A 38 6.30 -17.59 -12.44
N PHE A 39 6.47 -16.28 -12.44
CA PHE A 39 6.11 -15.43 -11.30
C PHE A 39 5.56 -14.09 -11.79
N SER A 40 4.70 -13.48 -10.97
CA SER A 40 4.11 -12.18 -11.23
C SER A 40 5.13 -11.06 -10.99
N ILE A 41 4.87 -9.89 -11.57
CA ILE A 41 5.56 -8.67 -11.18
C ILE A 41 4.84 -8.11 -9.97
N ASP A 42 5.50 -8.13 -8.83
CA ASP A 42 5.05 -7.47 -7.61
C ASP A 42 6.01 -6.31 -7.31
N VAL A 43 5.46 -5.18 -6.87
CA VAL A 43 6.18 -3.95 -6.50
C VAL A 43 5.84 -3.49 -5.09
N ASP A 44 5.16 -4.34 -4.32
CA ASP A 44 4.81 -4.05 -2.94
C ASP A 44 6.05 -4.03 -2.04
N THR A 45 5.95 -3.23 -0.98
CA THR A 45 7.08 -2.90 -0.09
C THR A 45 6.69 -2.83 1.38
N GLY A 46 5.43 -3.15 1.70
CA GLY A 46 4.86 -3.03 3.03
C GLY A 46 5.54 -3.94 4.06
N SER A 47 5.84 -5.18 3.70
CA SER A 47 6.51 -6.16 4.57
C SER A 47 7.84 -5.63 5.10
N TYR A 48 8.67 -4.98 4.27
CA TYR A 48 9.96 -4.45 4.73
C TYR A 48 9.79 -3.40 5.83
N SER A 49 8.91 -2.42 5.61
CA SER A 49 8.66 -1.35 6.58
C SER A 49 8.00 -1.89 7.86
N ASN A 50 7.12 -2.88 7.74
CA ASN A 50 6.51 -3.55 8.88
C ASN A 50 7.55 -4.35 9.71
N VAL A 51 8.42 -5.11 9.04
CA VAL A 51 9.55 -5.81 9.66
C VAL A 51 10.51 -4.83 10.34
N ARG A 52 10.84 -3.72 9.67
CA ARG A 52 11.69 -2.66 10.22
C ARG A 52 11.10 -2.11 11.52
N ARG A 53 9.79 -1.81 11.54
CA ARG A 53 9.08 -1.36 12.75
C ARG A 53 9.28 -2.36 13.89
N MET A 54 8.99 -3.65 13.68
CA MET A 54 9.11 -4.68 14.71
C MET A 54 10.54 -4.80 15.25
N LEU A 55 11.53 -4.92 14.36
CA LEU A 55 12.94 -5.05 14.73
C LEU A 55 13.46 -3.82 15.47
N SER A 56 13.05 -2.61 15.06
CA SER A 56 13.44 -1.36 15.74
C SER A 56 12.93 -1.28 17.19
N ARG A 57 11.85 -2.03 17.50
CA ARG A 57 11.26 -2.14 18.83
C ARG A 57 11.74 -3.39 19.60
N GLY A 58 12.71 -4.12 19.06
CA GLY A 58 13.26 -5.34 19.66
C GLY A 58 12.30 -6.54 19.61
N GLN A 59 11.32 -6.51 18.72
CA GLN A 59 10.36 -7.60 18.53
C GLN A 59 10.79 -8.46 17.34
N LEU A 60 10.69 -9.78 17.50
CA LEU A 60 10.93 -10.72 16.40
C LEU A 60 9.68 -10.74 15.49
N PRO A 61 9.82 -10.49 14.18
CA PRO A 61 8.68 -10.57 13.28
C PRO A 61 8.10 -12.00 13.23
N PRO A 62 6.76 -12.14 13.16
CA PRO A 62 6.17 -13.44 12.83
C PRO A 62 6.59 -13.84 11.42
N LYS A 63 6.68 -15.16 11.17
CA LYS A 63 7.14 -15.72 9.88
C LYS A 63 6.38 -15.09 8.71
N ASP A 64 5.06 -15.04 8.82
CA ASP A 64 4.18 -14.65 7.72
C ASP A 64 4.18 -13.14 7.45
N ALA A 65 4.82 -12.32 8.29
CA ALA A 65 5.04 -10.89 8.02
C ALA A 65 6.31 -10.62 7.18
N VAL A 66 7.13 -11.65 6.91
CA VAL A 66 8.41 -11.51 6.19
C VAL A 66 8.25 -12.02 4.75
N ARG A 67 7.83 -11.15 3.84
CA ARG A 67 7.70 -11.42 2.39
C ARG A 67 9.05 -11.17 1.71
N VAL A 68 9.69 -12.23 1.21
CA VAL A 68 11.07 -12.16 0.68
C VAL A 68 11.14 -11.24 -0.55
N GLU A 69 10.11 -11.30 -1.40
CA GLU A 69 9.90 -10.47 -2.57
C GLU A 69 9.89 -8.98 -2.23
N GLU A 70 9.08 -8.55 -1.27
CA GLU A 70 8.99 -7.16 -0.84
C GLU A 70 10.26 -6.68 -0.13
N MET A 71 10.94 -7.57 0.61
CA MET A 71 12.25 -7.26 1.22
C MET A 71 13.32 -6.97 0.17
N ILE A 72 13.26 -7.65 -0.98
CA ILE A 72 14.17 -7.40 -2.11
C ILE A 72 13.72 -6.14 -2.87
N ASN A 73 12.43 -5.99 -3.16
CA ASN A 73 11.86 -4.91 -3.96
C ASN A 73 11.91 -3.53 -3.28
N TYR A 74 12.01 -3.48 -1.95
CA TYR A 74 12.03 -2.23 -1.19
C TYR A 74 13.16 -1.26 -1.61
N PHE A 75 14.28 -1.78 -2.11
CA PHE A 75 15.48 -1.00 -2.42
C PHE A 75 15.58 -0.63 -3.89
N ASP A 76 16.05 0.60 -4.14
CA ASP A 76 16.48 1.00 -5.48
C ASP A 76 17.90 0.47 -5.76
N TYR A 77 18.01 -0.38 -6.77
CA TYR A 77 19.28 -0.97 -7.22
C TYR A 77 19.95 -0.16 -8.34
N GLY A 78 19.35 0.95 -8.78
CA GLY A 78 19.86 1.78 -9.87
C GLY A 78 19.87 1.04 -11.21
N TYR A 79 18.87 0.19 -11.46
CA TYR A 79 18.78 -0.52 -12.72
C TYR A 79 18.61 0.48 -13.87
N PRO A 80 19.30 0.27 -14.99
CA PRO A 80 19.14 1.15 -16.13
C PRO A 80 17.75 0.93 -16.76
N GLY A 81 17.03 2.03 -17.01
CA GLY A 81 15.80 2.02 -17.78
C GLY A 81 16.01 1.68 -19.27
N PRO A 82 14.92 1.49 -20.03
CA PRO A 82 14.97 1.36 -21.48
C PRO A 82 15.43 2.66 -22.15
N ALA A 83 15.98 2.56 -23.37
CA ALA A 83 16.55 3.71 -24.08
C ALA A 83 15.49 4.68 -24.66
N ASN A 84 14.26 4.20 -24.88
CA ASN A 84 13.14 4.97 -25.39
C ASN A 84 11.81 4.33 -24.95
N ARG A 85 10.68 5.00 -25.26
CA ARG A 85 9.33 4.57 -24.87
C ARG A 85 8.76 3.41 -25.69
N ASP A 86 9.38 3.03 -26.80
CA ASP A 86 8.94 1.87 -27.60
C ASP A 86 9.23 0.55 -26.87
N GLN A 87 10.20 0.57 -25.95
CA GLN A 87 10.48 -0.52 -25.03
C GLN A 87 9.89 -0.19 -23.65
N PRO A 88 8.87 -0.92 -23.15
CA PRO A 88 8.21 -0.57 -21.89
C PRO A 88 9.13 -0.74 -20.69
N PHE A 89 10.00 -1.74 -20.70
CA PHE A 89 10.94 -2.01 -19.62
C PHE A 89 12.23 -2.66 -20.12
N ARG A 90 13.29 -2.55 -19.33
CA ARG A 90 14.56 -3.24 -19.52
C ARG A 90 14.75 -4.32 -18.46
N VAL A 91 15.31 -5.45 -18.87
CA VAL A 91 15.70 -6.55 -17.97
C VAL A 91 17.21 -6.51 -17.74
N THR A 92 17.61 -6.66 -16.48
CA THR A 92 18.99 -6.82 -16.03
C THR A 92 19.11 -8.15 -15.29
N THR A 93 20.14 -8.93 -15.58
CA THR A 93 20.39 -10.20 -14.88
C THR A 93 21.77 -10.21 -14.26
N ALA A 94 21.88 -10.81 -13.08
CA ALA A 94 23.15 -11.02 -12.39
C ALA A 94 23.18 -12.41 -11.76
N LEU A 95 24.38 -12.99 -11.68
CA LEU A 95 24.63 -14.28 -11.03
C LEU A 95 25.70 -14.10 -9.96
N ALA A 96 25.46 -14.67 -8.78
CA ALA A 96 26.43 -14.68 -7.68
C ALA A 96 26.41 -16.04 -6.95
N PRO A 97 27.53 -16.53 -6.42
CA PRO A 97 27.52 -17.70 -5.53
C PRO A 97 26.59 -17.47 -4.33
N ALA A 98 25.84 -18.49 -3.93
CA ALA A 98 24.99 -18.37 -2.75
C ALA A 98 25.86 -18.31 -1.47
N PRO A 99 25.64 -17.35 -0.57
CA PRO A 99 26.49 -17.16 0.61
C PRO A 99 26.41 -18.33 1.61
N TRP A 100 25.35 -19.15 1.56
CA TRP A 100 25.14 -20.30 2.44
C TRP A 100 25.58 -21.65 1.84
N ASP A 101 25.85 -21.72 0.53
CA ASP A 101 26.26 -22.96 -0.13
C ASP A 101 27.03 -22.66 -1.42
N GLY A 102 28.34 -22.86 -1.41
CA GLY A 102 29.22 -22.58 -2.54
C GLY A 102 28.97 -23.44 -3.80
N LYS A 103 28.08 -24.45 -3.74
CA LYS A 103 27.64 -25.21 -4.91
C LYS A 103 26.39 -24.62 -5.57
N ARG A 104 25.80 -23.57 -4.98
CA ARG A 104 24.59 -22.91 -5.48
C ARG A 104 24.91 -21.52 -6.01
N VAL A 105 24.07 -21.07 -6.93
CA VAL A 105 24.14 -19.75 -7.53
C VAL A 105 22.79 -19.07 -7.33
N LEU A 106 22.82 -17.79 -6.99
CA LEU A 106 21.68 -16.90 -6.98
C LEU A 106 21.62 -16.16 -8.32
N MET A 107 20.43 -16.18 -8.94
CA MET A 107 20.13 -15.38 -10.12
C MET A 107 19.22 -14.24 -9.70
N GLN A 108 19.66 -13.02 -9.95
CA GLN A 108 18.84 -11.83 -9.82
C GLN A 108 18.29 -11.46 -11.19
N VAL A 109 16.99 -11.13 -11.24
CA VAL A 109 16.31 -10.56 -12.40
C VAL A 109 15.75 -9.21 -11.97
N GLY A 110 16.36 -8.13 -12.42
CA GLY A 110 15.88 -6.77 -12.25
C GLY A 110 15.08 -6.32 -13.46
N ILE A 111 13.92 -5.71 -13.24
CA ILE A 111 13.08 -5.11 -14.29
C ILE A 111 12.90 -3.64 -13.98
N GLN A 112 13.22 -2.77 -14.95
CA GLN A 112 13.08 -1.33 -14.83
C GLN A 112 12.23 -0.78 -15.96
N GLY A 113 11.10 -0.17 -15.62
CA GLY A 113 10.27 0.60 -16.55
C GLY A 113 10.94 1.90 -17.01
N TYR A 114 10.44 2.51 -18.09
CA TYR A 114 10.83 3.89 -18.40
C TYR A 114 10.32 4.84 -17.32
N ASP A 115 11.11 5.86 -17.03
CA ASP A 115 10.66 6.97 -16.19
C ASP A 115 9.94 8.02 -17.05
N VAL A 116 8.98 8.70 -16.46
CA VAL A 116 8.21 9.75 -17.12
C VAL A 116 8.38 11.01 -16.32
N GLU A 117 8.76 12.09 -17.01
CA GLU A 117 8.87 13.37 -16.34
C GLU A 117 7.52 13.73 -15.73
N ARG A 118 7.53 14.28 -14.52
CA ARG A 118 6.32 14.60 -13.78
C ARG A 118 5.36 15.54 -14.53
N ALA A 119 5.86 16.31 -15.48
CA ALA A 119 5.07 17.15 -16.37
C ALA A 119 4.23 16.35 -17.38
N GLU A 120 4.67 15.16 -17.75
CA GLU A 120 4.01 14.27 -18.72
C GLU A 120 3.09 13.24 -18.06
N ILE A 121 3.14 13.10 -16.73
CA ILE A 121 2.20 12.26 -15.98
C ILE A 121 0.77 12.79 -16.21
N PRO A 122 -0.19 11.96 -16.65
CA PRO A 122 -1.57 12.38 -16.85
C PRO A 122 -2.18 13.01 -15.58
N PRO A 123 -3.25 13.81 -15.70
CA PRO A 123 -3.97 14.31 -14.52
C PRO A 123 -4.48 13.15 -13.66
N ALA A 124 -4.34 13.29 -12.34
CA ALA A 124 -4.76 12.25 -11.39
C ALA A 124 -6.01 12.65 -10.61
N ASN A 125 -6.97 11.76 -10.50
CA ASN A 125 -8.09 11.80 -9.58
C ASN A 125 -7.81 10.85 -8.41
N LEU A 126 -7.46 11.43 -7.27
CA LEU A 126 -7.05 10.71 -6.06
C LEU A 126 -8.14 10.85 -5.00
N VAL A 127 -8.80 9.74 -4.68
CA VAL A 127 -9.76 9.67 -3.58
C VAL A 127 -9.10 9.01 -2.39
N PHE A 128 -8.85 9.76 -1.33
CA PHE A 128 -8.31 9.24 -0.09
C PHE A 128 -9.47 8.76 0.77
N LEU A 129 -9.54 7.44 0.99
CA LEU A 129 -10.48 6.79 1.89
C LEU A 129 -9.75 6.53 3.21
N VAL A 130 -10.03 7.35 4.22
CA VAL A 130 -9.26 7.38 5.46
C VAL A 130 -10.06 6.79 6.62
N ASP A 131 -9.46 5.83 7.30
CA ASP A 131 -9.95 5.33 8.58
C ASP A 131 -9.80 6.42 9.65
N THR A 132 -10.92 6.74 10.28
CA THR A 132 -10.99 7.70 11.39
C THR A 132 -11.59 7.05 12.64
N SER A 133 -11.59 5.72 12.73
CA SER A 133 -12.05 5.00 13.90
C SER A 133 -11.21 5.33 15.15
N GLY A 134 -11.73 5.01 16.34
CA GLY A 134 -11.04 5.31 17.60
C GLY A 134 -9.64 4.68 17.71
N SER A 135 -9.39 3.54 17.07
CA SER A 135 -8.08 2.87 17.06
C SER A 135 -7.02 3.66 16.32
N MET A 136 -7.41 4.56 15.39
CA MET A 136 -6.52 5.43 14.62
C MET A 136 -5.95 6.62 15.41
N ALA A 137 -6.28 6.77 16.69
CA ALA A 137 -5.89 7.93 17.51
C ALA A 137 -4.39 7.97 17.89
N THR A 138 -3.66 6.85 17.81
CA THR A 138 -2.26 6.79 18.24
C THR A 138 -1.32 7.53 17.29
N PRO A 139 -0.17 8.05 17.76
CA PRO A 139 0.73 8.87 16.94
C PRO A 139 1.21 8.24 15.62
N ASP A 140 1.31 6.91 15.59
CA ASP A 140 1.74 6.10 14.45
C ASP A 140 0.60 5.73 13.47
N LYS A 141 -0.61 6.29 13.67
CA LYS A 141 -1.81 6.07 12.83
C LYS A 141 -2.29 7.35 12.14
N LEU A 142 -3.49 7.86 12.45
CA LEU A 142 -4.06 9.06 11.80
C LEU A 142 -3.15 10.29 11.88
N PRO A 143 -2.47 10.59 13.01
CA PRO A 143 -1.48 11.67 13.06
C PRO A 143 -0.35 11.48 12.05
N LEU A 144 0.25 10.29 11.97
CA LEU A 144 1.30 9.97 11.00
C LEU A 144 0.80 10.06 9.55
N LEU A 145 -0.41 9.57 9.28
CA LEU A 145 -1.08 9.70 7.98
C LEU A 145 -1.24 11.17 7.59
N LYS A 146 -1.76 12.01 8.51
CA LYS A 146 -1.93 13.45 8.27
C LYS A 146 -0.60 14.11 7.94
N GLU A 147 0.46 13.85 8.70
CA GLU A 147 1.79 14.41 8.42
C GLU A 147 2.38 13.88 7.10
N SER A 148 2.16 12.62 6.76
CA SER A 148 2.61 12.03 5.50
C SER A 148 1.91 12.66 4.30
N PHE A 149 0.58 12.82 4.37
CA PHE A 149 -0.20 13.47 3.31
C PHE A 149 0.16 14.96 3.20
N ARG A 150 0.44 15.67 4.29
CA ARG A 150 0.92 17.07 4.20
C ARG A 150 2.17 17.22 3.31
N GLN A 151 3.04 16.21 3.23
CA GLN A 151 4.21 16.24 2.34
C GLN A 151 3.85 16.05 0.86
N LEU A 152 2.73 15.38 0.56
CA LEU A 152 2.20 15.22 -0.80
C LEU A 152 1.55 16.50 -1.33
N VAL A 153 0.85 17.27 -0.49
CA VAL A 153 0.03 18.42 -0.95
C VAL A 153 0.80 19.40 -1.86
N PRO A 154 2.04 19.84 -1.54
CA PRO A 154 2.81 20.73 -2.42
C PRO A 154 3.17 20.14 -3.78
N ARG A 155 3.02 18.81 -3.95
CA ARG A 155 3.25 18.10 -5.22
C ARG A 155 1.98 17.92 -6.05
N LEU A 156 0.81 18.28 -5.54
CA LEU A 156 -0.41 18.22 -6.33
C LEU A 156 -0.45 19.38 -7.34
N ARG A 157 -0.93 19.10 -8.56
CA ARG A 157 -1.03 20.07 -9.66
C ARG A 157 -2.47 20.53 -9.82
N ALA A 158 -2.69 21.68 -10.47
CA ALA A 158 -4.03 22.23 -10.72
C ALA A 158 -4.96 21.29 -11.50
N GLN A 159 -4.38 20.44 -12.36
CA GLN A 159 -5.12 19.44 -13.13
C GLN A 159 -5.50 18.20 -12.32
N ASP A 160 -4.83 17.95 -11.20
CA ASP A 160 -5.15 16.83 -10.33
C ASP A 160 -6.42 17.14 -9.51
N ARG A 161 -7.08 16.10 -9.03
CA ARG A 161 -8.25 16.17 -8.15
C ARG A 161 -7.96 15.38 -6.89
N VAL A 162 -8.28 15.96 -5.75
CA VAL A 162 -8.22 15.30 -4.45
C VAL A 162 -9.58 15.30 -3.82
N THR A 163 -10.02 14.13 -3.38
CA THR A 163 -11.22 13.94 -2.57
C THR A 163 -10.83 13.28 -1.26
N LEU A 164 -11.42 13.72 -0.15
CA LEU A 164 -11.20 13.12 1.18
C LEU A 164 -12.51 12.53 1.68
N VAL A 165 -12.56 11.21 1.72
CA VAL A 165 -13.64 10.41 2.30
C VAL A 165 -13.12 9.80 3.59
N VAL A 166 -13.91 9.86 4.64
CA VAL A 166 -13.59 9.20 5.90
C VAL A 166 -14.59 8.10 6.19
N TYR A 167 -14.15 7.09 6.91
CA TYR A 167 -15.05 6.12 7.52
C TYR A 167 -14.67 5.90 8.98
N ALA A 168 -15.69 5.75 9.79
CA ALA A 168 -15.68 5.31 11.17
C ALA A 168 -17.08 4.72 11.40
N GLY A 169 -17.88 5.24 12.35
CA GLY A 169 -19.25 4.75 12.56
C GLY A 169 -20.18 4.97 11.36
N SER A 170 -19.86 5.94 10.50
CA SER A 170 -20.53 6.26 9.25
C SER A 170 -19.52 6.77 8.22
N ALA A 171 -19.84 6.64 6.94
CA ALA A 171 -19.05 7.28 5.89
C ALA A 171 -19.33 8.80 5.81
N GLY A 172 -18.29 9.59 5.51
CA GLY A 172 -18.41 11.04 5.41
C GLY A 172 -17.50 11.64 4.34
N LEU A 173 -18.02 12.63 3.61
CA LEU A 173 -17.23 13.42 2.65
C LEU A 173 -16.68 14.66 3.37
N VAL A 174 -15.37 14.70 3.59
CA VAL A 174 -14.69 15.81 4.28
C VAL A 174 -14.19 16.87 3.31
N LEU A 175 -13.79 16.43 2.11
CA LEU A 175 -13.39 17.29 1.01
C LEU A 175 -14.02 16.73 -0.28
N PRO A 176 -14.92 17.47 -0.96
CA PRO A 176 -15.39 17.10 -2.28
C PRO A 176 -14.23 17.13 -3.29
N PRO A 177 -14.43 16.66 -4.55
CA PRO A 177 -13.38 16.73 -5.57
C PRO A 177 -12.82 18.14 -5.75
N THR A 178 -11.62 18.38 -5.24
CA THR A 178 -10.99 19.70 -5.19
C THR A 178 -9.72 19.72 -6.06
N PRO A 179 -9.48 20.76 -6.86
CA PRO A 179 -8.25 20.91 -7.64
C PRO A 179 -6.99 20.84 -6.77
N GLY A 180 -5.96 20.14 -7.26
CA GLY A 180 -4.75 19.85 -6.50
C GLY A 180 -3.93 21.08 -6.09
N ASP A 181 -4.08 22.22 -6.75
CA ASP A 181 -3.41 23.48 -6.41
C ASP A 181 -4.12 24.27 -5.29
N ARG A 182 -5.29 23.82 -4.83
CA ARG A 182 -6.01 24.38 -3.68
C ARG A 182 -5.41 23.88 -2.36
N HIS A 183 -4.09 24.02 -2.20
CA HIS A 183 -3.32 23.45 -1.10
C HIS A 183 -3.88 23.79 0.27
N GLY A 184 -4.25 25.06 0.50
CA GLY A 184 -4.83 25.49 1.78
C GLY A 184 -6.11 24.73 2.13
N GLU A 185 -7.03 24.55 1.17
CA GLU A 185 -8.30 23.87 1.37
C GLU A 185 -8.11 22.37 1.68
N ILE A 186 -7.15 21.73 1.00
CA ILE A 186 -6.77 20.33 1.24
C ILE A 186 -6.13 20.18 2.62
N LEU A 187 -5.20 21.06 2.99
CA LEU A 187 -4.53 21.05 4.30
C LEU A 187 -5.52 21.30 5.45
N ASP A 188 -6.47 22.22 5.26
CA ASP A 188 -7.52 22.49 6.23
C ASP A 188 -8.43 21.27 6.41
N ALA A 189 -8.80 20.59 5.31
CA ALA A 189 -9.60 19.37 5.37
C ALA A 189 -8.87 18.24 6.12
N LEU A 190 -7.58 18.05 5.85
CA LEU A 190 -6.75 17.10 6.61
C LEU A 190 -6.66 17.48 8.09
N GLY A 191 -6.51 18.77 8.39
CA GLY A 191 -6.47 19.31 9.74
C GLY A 191 -7.68 18.90 10.58
N ARG A 192 -8.88 18.91 9.99
CA ARG A 192 -10.16 18.57 10.62
C ARG A 192 -10.38 17.08 10.90
N LEU A 193 -9.53 16.20 10.39
CA LEU A 193 -9.66 14.76 10.66
C LEU A 193 -9.37 14.47 12.13
N GLU A 194 -10.30 13.80 12.79
CA GLU A 194 -10.21 13.36 14.18
C GLU A 194 -10.59 11.88 14.27
N ALA A 195 -9.91 11.13 15.14
CA ALA A 195 -10.21 9.74 15.40
C ALA A 195 -11.38 9.63 16.39
N GLY A 196 -12.39 8.81 16.06
CA GLY A 196 -13.53 8.55 16.93
C GLY A 196 -14.58 7.62 16.31
N GLY A 197 -15.39 6.99 17.17
CA GLY A 197 -16.46 6.08 16.75
C GLY A 197 -15.99 4.64 16.47
N SER A 198 -16.96 3.78 16.14
CA SER A 198 -16.73 2.41 15.65
C SER A 198 -16.29 2.42 14.18
N THR A 199 -16.19 1.26 13.53
CA THR A 199 -15.75 1.15 12.13
C THR A 199 -16.88 0.61 11.23
N ASN A 200 -17.10 1.23 10.07
CA ASN A 200 -18.06 0.85 9.01
C ASN A 200 -17.41 1.10 7.64
N GLY A 201 -16.49 0.22 7.24
CA GLY A 201 -15.73 0.40 6.00
C GLY A 201 -16.55 0.20 4.72
N GLY A 202 -17.69 -0.51 4.81
CA GLY A 202 -18.57 -0.80 3.67
C GLY A 202 -19.22 0.41 3.03
N GLU A 203 -19.74 1.34 3.83
CA GLU A 203 -20.26 2.61 3.31
C GLU A 203 -19.13 3.52 2.81
N GLY A 204 -17.97 3.45 3.46
CA GLY A 204 -16.80 4.24 3.09
C GLY A 204 -16.32 3.93 1.68
N ILE A 205 -16.19 2.63 1.35
CA ILE A 205 -15.75 2.20 0.01
C ILE A 205 -16.77 2.56 -1.08
N ASP A 206 -18.07 2.46 -0.79
CA ASP A 206 -19.12 2.82 -1.74
C ASP A 206 -19.10 4.32 -2.04
N LEU A 207 -18.96 5.15 -1.00
CA LEU A 207 -18.82 6.59 -1.16
C LEU A 207 -17.53 6.96 -1.91
N ALA A 208 -16.40 6.30 -1.60
CA ALA A 208 -15.15 6.53 -2.30
C ALA A 208 -15.26 6.22 -3.80
N TYR A 209 -15.85 5.08 -4.18
CA TYR A 209 -16.09 4.76 -5.59
C TYR A 209 -17.10 5.70 -6.25
N ALA A 210 -18.13 6.15 -5.54
CA ALA A 210 -19.07 7.14 -6.06
C ALA A 210 -18.36 8.47 -6.37
N MET A 211 -17.50 8.95 -5.47
CA MET A 211 -16.71 10.17 -5.69
C MET A 211 -15.66 10.00 -6.79
N ALA A 212 -15.00 8.84 -6.85
CA ALA A 212 -14.04 8.54 -7.90
C ALA A 212 -14.70 8.56 -9.28
N LYS A 213 -15.91 7.98 -9.40
CA LYS A 213 -16.72 8.03 -10.63
C LYS A 213 -17.20 9.44 -10.96
N GLN A 214 -17.61 10.23 -9.96
CA GLN A 214 -18.08 11.60 -10.17
C GLN A 214 -16.98 12.52 -10.72
N ALA A 215 -15.74 12.36 -10.24
CA ALA A 215 -14.59 13.14 -10.66
C ALA A 215 -13.69 12.41 -11.67
N TYR A 216 -14.22 11.38 -12.33
CA TYR A 216 -13.44 10.52 -13.22
C TYR A 216 -12.76 11.33 -14.32
N ILE A 217 -11.47 11.08 -14.52
CA ILE A 217 -10.67 11.72 -15.56
C ILE A 217 -10.42 10.71 -16.67
N GLU A 218 -11.03 10.95 -17.83
CA GLU A 218 -10.78 10.16 -19.04
C GLU A 218 -9.32 10.31 -19.50
N ASN A 219 -8.66 9.18 -19.80
CA ASN A 219 -7.22 9.11 -20.09
C ASN A 219 -6.31 9.68 -18.98
N GLY A 220 -6.86 9.85 -17.76
CA GLY A 220 -6.13 10.21 -16.56
C GLY A 220 -5.94 9.02 -15.64
N VAL A 221 -5.30 9.28 -14.50
CA VAL A 221 -5.14 8.27 -13.46
C VAL A 221 -6.30 8.38 -12.49
N ASN A 222 -7.06 7.31 -12.26
CA ASN A 222 -8.16 7.30 -11.29
C ASN A 222 -7.84 6.27 -10.22
N ARG A 223 -7.69 6.73 -8.97
CA ARG A 223 -7.21 5.88 -7.88
C ARG A 223 -7.87 6.21 -6.56
N ILE A 224 -8.25 5.17 -5.84
CA ILE A 224 -8.59 5.24 -4.42
C ILE A 224 -7.34 4.85 -3.62
N VAL A 225 -7.03 5.63 -2.60
CA VAL A 225 -5.99 5.34 -1.62
C VAL A 225 -6.68 5.07 -0.29
N LEU A 226 -6.79 3.79 0.07
CA LEU A 226 -7.33 3.34 1.36
C LEU A 226 -6.22 3.42 2.41
N ALA A 227 -6.45 4.15 3.48
CA ALA A 227 -5.51 4.28 4.59
C ALA A 227 -6.15 3.81 5.90
N THR A 228 -5.63 2.74 6.50
CA THR A 228 -6.24 2.02 7.62
C THR A 228 -5.20 1.39 8.55
N ASP A 229 -5.60 1.09 9.78
CA ASP A 229 -4.85 0.28 10.74
C ASP A 229 -5.30 -1.19 10.80
N GLY A 230 -6.19 -1.64 9.90
CA GLY A 230 -6.53 -3.05 9.72
C GLY A 230 -8.02 -3.42 9.88
N ASP A 231 -8.85 -2.51 10.40
CA ASP A 231 -10.26 -2.78 10.72
C ASP A 231 -11.26 -2.44 9.59
N PHE A 232 -10.82 -2.43 8.33
CA PHE A 232 -11.65 -2.02 7.21
C PHE A 232 -12.91 -2.91 6.98
N ASN A 233 -12.90 -4.18 7.39
CA ASN A 233 -14.02 -5.10 7.13
C ASN A 233 -15.18 -4.97 8.14
N VAL A 234 -15.07 -4.13 9.17
CA VAL A 234 -16.16 -3.95 10.13
C VAL A 234 -17.35 -3.29 9.41
N GLY A 235 -18.51 -3.95 9.45
CA GLY A 235 -19.74 -3.54 8.74
C GLY A 235 -20.00 -4.29 7.42
N ILE A 236 -19.00 -4.96 6.85
CA ILE A 236 -19.18 -5.88 5.72
C ILE A 236 -19.10 -7.31 6.25
N PHE A 237 -20.23 -8.03 6.24
CA PHE A 237 -20.27 -9.41 6.75
C PHE A 237 -19.57 -10.43 5.84
N ASP A 238 -19.05 -10.02 4.69
CA ASP A 238 -18.45 -10.88 3.67
C ASP A 238 -17.27 -10.20 2.95
N GLN A 239 -16.05 -10.69 3.19
CA GLN A 239 -14.84 -10.27 2.49
C GLN A 239 -14.97 -10.36 0.96
N ARG A 240 -15.71 -11.36 0.45
CA ARG A 240 -15.91 -11.50 -1.01
C ARG A 240 -16.74 -10.37 -1.59
N ALA A 241 -17.69 -9.83 -0.84
CA ALA A 241 -18.48 -8.69 -1.28
C ALA A 241 -17.58 -7.46 -1.44
N LEU A 242 -16.62 -7.28 -0.54
CA LEU A 242 -15.64 -6.20 -0.65
C LEU A 242 -14.70 -6.41 -1.84
N GLU A 243 -14.14 -7.62 -2.02
CA GLU A 243 -13.32 -7.96 -3.19
C GLU A 243 -14.09 -7.72 -4.50
N THR A 244 -15.38 -8.09 -4.57
CA THR A 244 -16.23 -7.86 -5.75
C THR A 244 -16.36 -6.37 -6.07
N LYS A 245 -16.57 -5.53 -5.05
CA LYS A 245 -16.65 -4.06 -5.24
C LYS A 245 -15.34 -3.49 -5.77
N VAL A 246 -14.21 -3.97 -5.26
CA VAL A 246 -12.88 -3.56 -5.74
C VAL A 246 -12.66 -4.02 -7.17
N GLU A 247 -13.03 -5.26 -7.51
CA GLU A 247 -12.94 -5.79 -8.86
C GLU A 247 -13.81 -4.99 -9.86
N ASP A 248 -15.01 -4.59 -9.47
CA ASP A 248 -15.90 -3.75 -10.27
C ASP A 248 -15.33 -2.33 -10.46
N GLY A 249 -14.70 -1.79 -9.41
CA GLY A 249 -13.96 -0.52 -9.46
C GLY A 249 -12.81 -0.56 -10.47
N ARG A 250 -12.00 -1.61 -10.39
CA ARG A 250 -10.89 -1.89 -11.31
C ARG A 250 -11.37 -2.02 -12.76
N LYS A 251 -12.46 -2.79 -13.00
CA LYS A 251 -13.10 -2.89 -14.33
C LYS A 251 -13.60 -1.55 -14.85
N ALA A 252 -13.93 -0.61 -13.97
CA ALA A 252 -14.31 0.76 -14.31
C ALA A 252 -13.11 1.72 -14.46
N GLY A 253 -11.87 1.21 -14.43
CA GLY A 253 -10.64 2.00 -14.58
C GLY A 253 -10.24 2.76 -13.32
N ILE A 254 -10.72 2.35 -12.13
CA ILE A 254 -10.39 2.96 -10.84
C ILE A 254 -9.58 1.96 -10.02
N ALA A 255 -8.28 2.22 -9.88
CA ALA A 255 -7.38 1.36 -9.12
C ALA A 255 -7.50 1.59 -7.59
N LEU A 256 -7.11 0.59 -6.79
CA LEU A 256 -7.10 0.70 -5.32
C LEU A 256 -5.68 0.44 -4.78
N THR A 257 -5.13 1.44 -4.08
CA THR A 257 -3.90 1.32 -3.29
C THR A 257 -4.24 1.26 -1.81
N THR A 258 -3.56 0.41 -1.04
CA THR A 258 -3.77 0.31 0.41
C THR A 258 -2.53 0.75 1.17
N LEU A 259 -2.73 1.57 2.21
CA LEU A 259 -1.71 2.10 3.10
C LEU A 259 -2.01 1.62 4.53
N GLY A 260 -1.14 0.77 5.05
CA GLY A 260 -1.19 0.27 6.43
C GLY A 260 -0.51 1.20 7.42
N PHE A 261 -1.10 1.35 8.61
CA PHE A 261 -0.57 2.18 9.70
C PHE A 261 -0.71 1.52 11.07
N GLY A 262 0.16 1.92 12.00
CA GLY A 262 0.08 1.51 13.41
C GLY A 262 0.24 0.02 13.68
N GLU A 263 0.05 -0.39 14.93
CA GLU A 263 0.27 -1.76 15.39
C GLU A 263 -0.92 -2.32 16.18
N GLY A 264 -0.87 -3.63 16.43
CA GLY A 264 -1.78 -4.34 17.32
C GLY A 264 -3.04 -4.88 16.65
N ASN A 265 -3.61 -4.19 15.66
CA ASN A 265 -4.78 -4.62 14.89
C ASN A 265 -4.55 -4.67 13.36
N TYR A 266 -3.30 -4.54 12.93
CA TYR A 266 -2.92 -4.48 11.52
C TYR A 266 -3.29 -5.74 10.73
N ASN A 267 -4.08 -5.58 9.68
CA ASN A 267 -4.54 -6.69 8.83
C ASN A 267 -3.90 -6.59 7.43
N GLU A 268 -2.63 -6.97 7.35
CA GLU A 268 -1.86 -7.03 6.09
C GLU A 268 -2.56 -7.91 5.06
N ALA A 269 -3.01 -9.09 5.49
CA ALA A 269 -3.63 -10.08 4.61
C ALA A 269 -4.81 -9.51 3.81
N LEU A 270 -5.65 -8.69 4.46
CA LEU A 270 -6.76 -8.02 3.79
C LEU A 270 -6.28 -6.85 2.94
N ALA A 271 -5.36 -6.03 3.44
CA ALA A 271 -4.87 -4.84 2.73
C ALA A 271 -4.16 -5.20 1.41
N GLU A 272 -3.29 -6.21 1.43
CA GLU A 272 -2.61 -6.77 0.26
C GLU A 272 -3.62 -7.36 -0.72
N LYS A 273 -4.56 -8.19 -0.22
CA LYS A 273 -5.59 -8.80 -1.06
C LYS A 273 -6.45 -7.79 -1.80
N LEU A 274 -6.78 -6.65 -1.18
CA LEU A 274 -7.57 -5.59 -1.81
C LEU A 274 -6.75 -4.80 -2.83
N ALA A 275 -5.46 -4.57 -2.58
CA ALA A 275 -4.57 -3.93 -3.55
C ALA A 275 -4.42 -4.79 -4.81
N ASP A 276 -4.17 -6.09 -4.63
CA ASP A 276 -4.09 -7.09 -5.71
C ASP A 276 -5.35 -7.11 -6.58
N VAL A 277 -6.53 -7.19 -5.93
CA VAL A 277 -7.82 -7.23 -6.63
C VAL A 277 -8.13 -5.89 -7.30
N GLY A 278 -7.46 -4.81 -6.91
CA GLY A 278 -7.68 -3.45 -7.36
C GLY A 278 -6.69 -2.92 -8.40
N ASP A 279 -5.80 -3.75 -8.96
CA ASP A 279 -4.68 -3.32 -9.83
C ASP A 279 -3.89 -2.15 -9.21
N GLY A 280 -3.68 -2.19 -7.89
CA GLY A 280 -2.85 -1.22 -7.18
C GLY A 280 -1.84 -1.91 -6.28
N ASN A 281 -1.24 -1.12 -5.38
CA ASN A 281 -0.11 -1.56 -4.59
C ASN A 281 -0.44 -1.48 -3.09
N HIS A 282 0.28 -2.26 -2.31
CA HIS A 282 0.26 -2.21 -0.86
C HIS A 282 1.56 -1.60 -0.30
N ALA A 283 1.41 -0.69 0.68
CA ALA A 283 2.53 -0.16 1.44
C ALA A 283 2.18 -0.01 2.93
N TYR A 284 3.20 -0.11 3.78
CA TYR A 284 3.09 0.08 5.22
C TYR A 284 3.93 1.28 5.65
N ILE A 285 3.30 2.26 6.30
CA ILE A 285 3.95 3.51 6.70
C ILE A 285 4.21 3.47 8.21
N ASP A 286 5.45 3.16 8.57
CA ASP A 286 5.94 3.11 9.96
C ASP A 286 6.52 4.46 10.45
N THR A 287 6.92 5.33 9.53
CA THR A 287 7.63 6.58 9.79
C THR A 287 7.25 7.67 8.80
N LEU A 288 7.51 8.92 9.17
CA LEU A 288 7.27 10.07 8.29
C LEU A 288 8.14 10.03 7.01
N MET A 289 9.33 9.42 7.10
CA MET A 289 10.21 9.23 5.94
C MET A 289 9.62 8.19 4.99
N GLU A 290 9.07 7.10 5.52
CA GLU A 290 8.36 6.11 4.71
C GLU A 290 7.13 6.71 4.03
N GLY A 291 6.35 7.49 4.78
CA GLY A 291 5.20 8.20 4.22
C GLY A 291 5.59 9.17 3.10
N ARG A 292 6.75 9.83 3.21
CA ARG A 292 7.31 10.64 2.13
C ARG A 292 7.70 9.78 0.93
N LYS A 293 8.46 8.71 1.14
CA LYS A 293 8.89 7.79 0.07
C LYS A 293 7.66 7.32 -0.73
N VAL A 294 6.68 6.72 -0.05
CA VAL A 294 5.48 6.15 -0.67
C VAL A 294 4.62 7.21 -1.36
N LEU A 295 4.25 8.31 -0.65
CA LEU A 295 3.29 9.28 -1.19
C LEU A 295 3.89 10.33 -2.11
N VAL A 296 5.18 10.65 -1.99
CA VAL A 296 5.81 11.77 -2.71
C VAL A 296 6.71 11.26 -3.82
N GLU A 297 7.56 10.28 -3.52
CA GLU A 297 8.62 9.82 -4.41
C GLU A 297 8.09 8.70 -5.33
N GLU A 298 7.40 7.71 -4.77
CA GLU A 298 6.90 6.54 -5.50
C GLU A 298 5.46 6.68 -6.01
N MET A 299 4.65 7.59 -5.46
CA MET A 299 3.29 7.76 -5.98
C MET A 299 3.32 8.17 -7.46
N SER A 300 4.31 8.96 -7.90
CA SER A 300 4.41 9.33 -9.31
C SER A 300 4.70 8.13 -10.24
N SER A 301 5.54 7.18 -9.81
CA SER A 301 5.89 5.99 -10.60
C SER A 301 4.77 4.94 -10.60
N THR A 302 3.99 4.86 -9.52
CA THR A 302 2.88 3.91 -9.38
C THR A 302 1.56 4.39 -10.00
N LEU A 303 1.46 5.68 -10.35
CA LEU A 303 0.29 6.26 -11.02
C LEU A 303 0.26 5.96 -12.52
N LEU A 304 1.42 5.74 -13.16
CA LEU A 304 1.48 5.45 -14.59
C LEU A 304 1.63 3.95 -14.85
N THR A 305 0.60 3.36 -15.46
CA THR A 305 0.67 1.99 -15.95
C THR A 305 1.38 1.94 -17.30
N ILE A 306 2.57 1.32 -17.34
CA ILE A 306 3.36 1.14 -18.57
C ILE A 306 3.08 -0.21 -19.26
N ALA A 307 2.56 -1.19 -18.50
CA ALA A 307 2.16 -2.52 -18.97
C ALA A 307 1.12 -3.11 -18.01
N SER A 308 0.27 -4.02 -18.50
CA SER A 308 -0.79 -4.69 -17.75
C SER A 308 -0.76 -6.20 -18.02
N ASP A 309 -1.20 -7.02 -17.05
CA ASP A 309 -1.14 -8.51 -17.08
C ASP A 309 0.26 -9.06 -17.42
N VAL A 310 1.29 -8.49 -16.79
CA VAL A 310 2.69 -8.88 -17.05
C VAL A 310 3.05 -10.13 -16.25
N LYS A 311 3.66 -11.10 -16.92
CA LYS A 311 4.17 -12.35 -16.33
C LYS A 311 5.62 -12.54 -16.71
N ILE A 312 6.46 -12.90 -15.74
CA ILE A 312 7.85 -13.25 -15.98
C ILE A 312 7.96 -14.76 -16.04
N GLN A 313 8.62 -15.27 -17.08
CA GLN A 313 8.94 -16.69 -17.21
C GLN A 313 10.45 -16.86 -17.38
N VAL A 314 11.05 -17.64 -16.49
CA VAL A 314 12.45 -18.08 -16.57
C VAL A 314 12.45 -19.54 -17.01
N GLU A 315 13.01 -19.80 -18.19
CA GLU A 315 13.20 -21.15 -18.72
C GLU A 315 14.65 -21.60 -18.51
N PHE A 316 14.83 -22.73 -17.84
CA PHE A 316 16.09 -23.40 -17.66
C PHE A 316 16.32 -24.38 -18.83
N ASN A 317 17.52 -24.42 -19.38
CA ASN A 317 17.94 -25.37 -20.42
C ASN A 317 18.94 -26.40 -19.84
N PRO A 318 18.46 -27.40 -19.08
CA PRO A 318 19.27 -28.40 -18.37
C PRO A 318 19.74 -29.58 -19.22
#